data_AF-A0A969GB02-F1
#
_entry.id   AF-A0A969GB02-F1
#
_cell.length_a   1.000
_cell.length_b   1.000
_cell.length_c   1.000
_cell.angle_alpha   90.00
_cell.angle_beta   90.00
_cell.angle_gamma   90.00
#
_symmetry.space_group_name_H-M   'P 1'
#
loop_
_entity.id
_entity.type
_entity.pdbx_description
1 polymer ?
#
loop_
_entity_poly.entity_id
_entity_poly.type
_entity_poly.pdbx_seq_one_letter_code
_entity_poly.pdbx_strand_id
1 'polypeptide(L)'
;MKNIIMKYRFLLSVFLLIVGLAAYAQPETLAQEYFKNGEYEKAAVLYKQLYEQNQYSDFYFTRYLTSLLSLENYKEAEGLIKKQSFGVVTLAIPPNTAFLQSLPHNDHYEHATYGWCEIKSR
;
A
#
# COMPACT_ATOMS: atom_id res chain seq x y z
N MET A 1 7.18 24.75 -51.47
CA MET A 1 6.74 25.35 -50.19
C MET A 1 5.68 24.51 -49.45
N LYS A 2 4.65 23.95 -50.12
CA LYS A 2 3.59 23.13 -49.49
C LYS A 2 4.10 21.88 -48.74
N ASN A 3 5.15 21.21 -49.22
CA ASN A 3 5.68 19.98 -48.59
C ASN A 3 6.43 20.25 -47.27
N ILE A 4 6.97 21.45 -47.10
CA ILE A 4 7.65 21.85 -45.84
C ILE A 4 6.59 22.05 -44.75
N ILE A 5 5.47 22.69 -45.09
CA ILE A 5 4.34 22.92 -44.18
C ILE A 5 3.69 21.60 -43.74
N MET A 6 3.57 20.61 -44.64
CA MET A 6 3.04 19.28 -44.32
C MET A 6 3.96 18.49 -43.39
N LYS A 7 5.28 18.59 -43.56
CA LYS A 7 6.27 17.97 -42.66
C LYS A 7 6.22 18.57 -41.25
N TYR A 8 6.08 19.90 -41.13
CA TYR A 8 5.93 20.56 -39.83
C TYR A 8 4.61 20.21 -39.13
N ARG A 9 3.50 20.07 -39.87
CA ARG A 9 2.23 19.59 -39.30
C ARG A 9 2.32 18.15 -38.80
N PHE A 10 3.04 17.28 -39.53
CA PHE A 10 3.30 15.91 -39.12
C PHE A 10 4.19 15.86 -37.86
N LEU A 11 5.29 16.62 -37.85
CA LEU A 11 6.17 16.75 -36.68
C LEU A 11 5.43 17.29 -35.45
N LEU A 12 4.55 18.28 -35.61
CA LEU A 12 3.73 18.81 -34.53
C LEU A 12 2.76 17.76 -33.98
N SER A 13 2.14 16.96 -34.85
CA SER A 13 1.24 15.87 -34.43
C SER A 13 1.97 14.78 -33.65
N VAL A 14 3.20 14.43 -34.08
CA VAL A 14 4.03 13.45 -33.37
C VAL A 14 4.49 14.00 -32.02
N PHE A 15 4.87 15.29 -31.96
CA PHE A 15 5.24 15.95 -30.71
C PHE A 15 4.06 15.99 -29.72
N LEU A 16 2.84 16.32 -30.18
CA LEU A 16 1.64 16.30 -29.33
C LEU A 16 1.33 14.90 -28.76
N LEU A 17 1.55 13.85 -29.57
CA LEU A 17 1.32 12.47 -29.13
C LEU A 17 2.28 12.08 -27.98
N ILE A 18 3.56 12.47 -28.09
CA ILE A 18 4.58 12.17 -27.08
C ILE A 18 4.31 12.91 -25.76
N VAL A 19 3.86 14.18 -25.83
CA VAL A 19 3.52 14.97 -24.63
C VAL A 19 2.31 14.37 -23.90
N GLY A 20 1.34 13.81 -24.62
CA GLY A 20 0.17 13.16 -24.01
C GLY A 20 0.50 11.93 -23.16
N LEU A 21 1.60 11.23 -23.45
CA LEU A 21 2.07 10.07 -22.69
C LEU A 21 2.77 10.45 -21.37
N ALA A 22 3.29 11.68 -21.26
CA ALA A 22 4.04 12.14 -20.08
C ALA A 22 3.14 12.65 -18.93
N ALA A 23 1.82 12.73 -19.14
CA ALA A 23 0.88 13.31 -18.17
C ALA A 23 0.47 12.37 -17.02
N TYR A 24 0.92 11.11 -17.03
CA TYR A 24 0.68 10.17 -15.93
C TYR A 24 1.72 10.39 -14.82
N ALA A 25 1.48 11.36 -13.94
CA ALA A 25 2.25 11.45 -12.70
C ALA A 25 1.95 10.21 -11.85
N GLN A 26 2.91 9.28 -11.79
CA GLN A 26 2.77 8.06 -11.01
C GLN A 26 2.87 8.39 -9.50
N PRO A 27 1.79 8.19 -8.71
CA PRO A 27 1.79 8.54 -7.29
C PRO A 27 2.84 7.77 -6.49
N GLU A 28 3.20 6.56 -6.93
CA GLU A 28 4.26 5.74 -6.34
C GLU A 28 5.65 6.39 -6.40
N THR A 29 6.02 6.95 -7.56
CA THR A 29 7.33 7.61 -7.74
C THR A 29 7.41 8.87 -6.89
N LEU A 30 6.32 9.63 -6.83
CA LEU A 30 6.24 10.84 -6.02
C LEU A 30 6.30 10.52 -4.51
N ALA A 31 5.57 9.48 -4.06
CA ALA A 31 5.62 9.02 -2.68
C ALA A 31 7.02 8.58 -2.27
N GLN A 32 7.72 7.87 -3.16
CA GLN A 32 9.09 7.44 -2.94
C GLN A 32 10.05 8.63 -2.81
N GLU A 33 9.86 9.68 -3.61
CA GLU A 33 10.70 10.88 -3.54
C GLU A 33 10.51 11.63 -2.22
N TYR A 34 9.25 11.85 -1.80
CA TYR A 34 8.99 12.45 -0.48
C TYR A 34 9.56 11.61 0.66
N PHE A 35 9.47 10.28 0.57
CA PHE A 35 10.04 9.38 1.56
C PHE A 35 11.58 9.49 1.63
N LYS A 36 12.26 9.62 0.49
CA LYS A 36 13.72 9.81 0.43
C LYS A 36 14.14 11.16 0.98
N ASN A 37 13.33 12.19 0.75
CA ASN A 37 13.59 13.55 1.24
C ASN A 37 13.28 13.72 2.73
N GLY A 38 12.78 12.68 3.41
CA GLY A 38 12.37 12.74 4.81
C GLY A 38 11.05 13.47 5.05
N GLU A 39 10.32 13.81 3.98
CA GLU A 39 9.00 14.44 4.05
C GLU A 39 7.93 13.38 4.32
N TYR A 40 8.02 12.74 5.48
CA TYR A 40 7.17 11.60 5.86
C TYR A 40 5.68 11.93 5.93
N GLU A 41 5.32 13.18 6.24
CA GLU A 41 3.92 13.63 6.31
C GLU A 41 3.22 13.53 4.96
N LYS A 42 3.88 14.01 3.89
CA LYS A 42 3.37 13.91 2.51
C LYS A 42 3.45 12.48 2.01
N ALA A 43 4.54 11.78 2.31
CA ALA A 43 4.72 10.39 1.93
C ALA A 43 3.62 9.50 2.54
N ALA A 44 3.25 9.73 3.80
CA ALA A 44 2.19 8.99 4.49
C ALA A 44 0.84 9.13 3.78
N VAL A 45 0.47 10.35 3.34
CA VAL A 45 -0.78 10.60 2.60
C VAL A 45 -0.81 9.83 1.28
N LEU A 46 0.28 9.84 0.52
CA LEU A 46 0.33 9.13 -0.76
C LEU A 46 0.39 7.61 -0.57
N TYR A 47 1.19 7.11 0.38
CA TYR A 47 1.26 5.68 0.66
C TYR A 47 -0.03 5.13 1.26
N LYS A 48 -0.80 5.93 2.00
CA LYS A 48 -2.15 5.57 2.42
C LYS A 48 -3.05 5.29 1.22
N GLN A 49 -3.08 6.19 0.23
CA GLN A 49 -3.88 6.01 -0.98
C GLN A 49 -3.44 4.76 -1.77
N LEU A 50 -2.11 4.57 -1.91
CA LEU A 50 -1.55 3.40 -2.59
C LEU A 50 -1.85 2.09 -1.85
N TYR A 51 -1.81 2.10 -0.52
CA TYR A 51 -2.18 0.96 0.32
C TYR A 51 -3.68 0.67 0.26
N GLU A 52 -4.54 1.70 0.23
CA GLU A 52 -5.98 1.53 0.06
C GLU A 52 -6.34 0.91 -1.30
N GLN A 53 -5.60 1.25 -2.36
CA GLN A 53 -5.73 0.63 -3.68
C GLN A 53 -5.21 -0.81 -3.70
N ASN A 54 -4.11 -1.10 -2.98
CA ASN A 54 -3.44 -2.39 -2.97
C ASN A 54 -3.13 -2.87 -1.55
N GLN A 55 -4.18 -3.29 -0.83
CA GLN A 55 -4.10 -3.66 0.59
C GLN A 55 -3.23 -4.90 0.88
N TYR A 56 -2.95 -5.71 -0.14
CA TYR A 56 -2.12 -6.91 -0.03
C TYR A 56 -0.64 -6.66 -0.33
N SER A 57 -0.25 -5.43 -0.68
CA SER A 57 1.14 -5.11 -0.98
C SER A 57 1.91 -4.81 0.31
N ASP A 58 2.79 -5.74 0.70
CA ASP A 58 3.70 -5.57 1.85
C ASP A 58 4.61 -4.35 1.69
N PHE A 59 4.95 -3.99 0.45
CA PHE A 59 5.78 -2.83 0.16
C PHE A 59 5.08 -1.53 0.58
N TYR A 60 3.82 -1.32 0.16
CA TYR A 60 3.08 -0.10 0.51
C TYR A 60 2.73 -0.06 2.00
N PHE A 61 2.39 -1.20 2.58
CA PHE A 61 2.20 -1.32 4.02
C PHE A 61 3.45 -0.88 4.79
N THR A 62 4.61 -1.43 4.46
CA THR A 62 5.87 -1.13 5.15
C THR A 62 6.25 0.34 5.01
N ARG A 63 6.11 0.92 3.81
CA ARG A 63 6.39 2.34 3.57
C ARG A 63 5.43 3.25 4.31
N TYR A 64 4.14 2.92 4.34
CA TYR A 64 3.15 3.69 5.08
C TYR A 64 3.43 3.63 6.58
N LEU A 65 3.65 2.43 7.13
CA LEU A 65 3.97 2.21 8.54
C LEU A 65 5.23 2.97 8.97
N THR A 66 6.31 2.87 8.18
CA THR A 66 7.57 3.57 8.48
C THR A 66 7.36 5.09 8.49
N SER A 67 6.54 5.60 7.57
CA SER A 67 6.21 7.03 7.52
C SER A 67 5.43 7.46 8.78
N LEU A 68 4.45 6.67 9.23
CA LEU A 68 3.70 6.94 10.47
C LEU A 68 4.59 6.90 11.71
N LEU A 69 5.50 5.94 11.81
CA LEU A 69 6.44 5.82 12.92
C LEU A 69 7.41 7.00 12.98
N SER A 70 7.87 7.48 11.82
CA SER A 70 8.77 8.64 11.71
C SER A 70 8.07 9.95 12.11
N LEU A 71 6.74 9.98 12.05
CA LEU A 71 5.90 11.10 12.50
C LEU A 71 5.38 10.92 13.93
N GLU A 72 5.82 9.87 14.63
CA GLU A 72 5.38 9.52 15.99
C GLU A 72 3.85 9.28 16.10
N ASN A 73 3.18 8.99 14.99
CA ASN A 73 1.74 8.70 14.96
C ASN A 73 1.46 7.22 15.27
N TYR A 74 1.75 6.83 16.51
CA TYR A 74 1.65 5.44 16.96
C TYR A 74 0.21 4.92 16.96
N LYS A 75 -0.77 5.79 17.23
CA LYS A 75 -2.19 5.39 17.24
C LYS A 75 -2.64 4.87 15.88
N GLU A 76 -2.28 5.56 14.80
CA GLU A 76 -2.63 5.14 13.46
C GLU A 76 -1.80 3.92 13.01
N ALA A 77 -0.51 3.88 13.39
CA ALA A 77 0.37 2.73 13.12
C ALA A 77 -0.16 1.43 13.74
N GLU A 78 -0.61 1.46 15.00
CA GLU A 78 -1.22 0.29 15.64
C GLU A 78 -2.50 -0.17 14.93
N GLY A 79 -3.35 0.77 14.53
CA GLY A 79 -4.56 0.46 13.76
C GLY A 79 -4.24 -0.20 12.42
N LEU A 80 -3.21 0.28 11.74
CA LEU A 80 -2.73 -0.28 10.48
C LEU A 80 -2.21 -1.71 10.65
N ILE A 81 -1.39 -1.97 11.68
CA ILE A 81 -0.86 -3.32 11.97
C ILE A 81 -2.01 -4.28 12.29
N LYS A 82 -2.97 -3.86 13.13
CA LYS A 82 -4.16 -4.67 13.47
C LYS A 82 -4.98 -5.03 12.24
N LYS A 83 -5.11 -4.11 11.28
CA LYS A 83 -5.83 -4.36 10.02
C LYS A 83 -5.12 -5.40 9.16
N GLN A 84 -3.79 -5.32 9.04
CA GLN A 84 -3.00 -6.27 8.27
C GLN A 84 -2.96 -7.66 8.92
N SER A 85 -2.75 -7.73 10.23
CA SER A 85 -2.69 -9.01 10.96
C SER A 85 -4.01 -9.76 10.88
N PHE A 86 -5.15 -9.07 10.98
CA PHE A 86 -6.46 -9.71 10.78
C PHE A 86 -6.67 -10.22 9.35
N GLY A 87 -6.22 -9.48 8.34
CA GLY A 87 -6.31 -9.90 6.94
C GLY A 87 -5.53 -11.19 6.66
N VAL A 88 -4.30 -11.30 7.15
CA VAL A 88 -3.42 -12.47 6.91
C VAL A 88 -3.86 -13.69 7.72
N VAL A 89 -4.30 -13.51 8.97
CA VAL A 89 -4.74 -14.61 9.84
C VAL A 89 -5.96 -15.32 9.26
N THR A 90 -6.89 -14.61 8.60
CA THR A 90 -8.08 -15.24 8.00
C THR A 90 -7.77 -16.12 6.78
N LEU A 91 -6.68 -15.87 6.05
CA LEU A 91 -6.28 -16.66 4.88
C LEU A 91 -5.35 -17.82 5.23
N ALA A 92 -4.64 -17.73 6.37
CA ALA A 92 -3.65 -18.70 6.79
C ALA A 92 -4.17 -19.74 7.81
N ILE A 93 -5.39 -19.62 8.33
CA ILE A 93 -5.99 -20.65 9.20
C ILE A 93 -6.66 -21.71 8.30
N PRO A 94 -6.06 -22.90 8.10
CA PRO A 94 -6.80 -24.02 7.56
C PRO A 94 -7.99 -24.33 8.48
N PRO A 95 -9.15 -24.77 7.97
CA PRO A 95 -10.32 -25.14 8.78
C PRO A 95 -10.04 -26.29 9.76
N ASN A 96 -8.86 -26.91 9.66
CA ASN A 96 -8.34 -27.94 10.52
C ASN A 96 -7.49 -27.31 11.64
N THR A 97 -8.04 -27.29 12.84
CA THR A 97 -7.46 -26.79 14.09
C THR A 97 -6.25 -27.56 14.61
N ALA A 98 -5.88 -28.70 14.02
CA ALA A 98 -4.77 -29.53 14.49
C ALA A 98 -3.39 -28.87 14.31
N PHE A 99 -3.24 -27.94 13.37
CA PHE A 99 -1.99 -27.19 13.17
C PHE A 99 -1.72 -26.18 14.29
N LEU A 100 -2.77 -25.69 14.98
CA LEU A 100 -2.61 -24.72 16.07
C LEU A 100 -2.07 -25.36 17.35
N GLN A 101 -2.15 -26.68 17.49
CA GLN A 101 -1.62 -27.41 18.65
C GLN A 101 -0.12 -27.72 18.57
N SER A 102 0.51 -27.53 17.40
CA SER A 102 1.95 -27.79 17.20
C SER A 102 2.81 -26.52 17.17
N LEU A 103 2.20 -25.33 17.19
CA LEU A 103 2.92 -24.07 17.21
C LEU A 103 3.38 -23.74 18.65
N PRO A 104 4.62 -23.25 18.83
CA PRO A 104 5.12 -22.87 20.14
C PRO A 104 4.26 -21.74 20.72
N HIS A 105 3.65 -22.02 21.88
CA HIS A 105 2.79 -21.13 22.67
C HIS A 105 3.51 -19.79 22.91
N ASN A 106 3.18 -18.78 22.11
CA ASN A 106 3.67 -17.42 22.28
C ASN A 106 2.43 -16.54 22.54
N ASP A 107 2.35 -16.00 23.76
CA ASP A 107 1.16 -15.37 24.35
C ASP A 107 0.56 -14.22 23.52
N HIS A 108 1.30 -13.69 22.54
CA HIS A 108 0.90 -12.56 21.73
C HIS A 108 -0.15 -12.86 20.64
N TYR A 109 -0.31 -14.11 20.20
CA TYR A 109 -1.28 -14.45 19.12
C TYR A 109 -2.60 -15.03 19.62
N GLU A 110 -2.68 -15.37 20.90
CA GLU A 110 -3.74 -16.23 21.43
C GLU A 110 -5.03 -15.47 21.74
N HIS A 111 -4.93 -14.20 22.15
CA HIS A 111 -6.11 -13.36 22.41
C HIS A 111 -6.91 -12.97 21.16
N ALA A 112 -6.32 -13.06 19.96
CA ALA A 112 -6.98 -12.67 18.72
C ALA A 112 -7.84 -13.80 18.11
N THR A 113 -7.48 -15.06 18.36
CA THR A 113 -8.15 -16.23 17.75
C THR A 113 -9.39 -16.66 18.54
N TYR A 114 -9.35 -16.61 19.87
CA TYR A 114 -10.48 -17.01 20.71
C TYR A 114 -11.66 -16.01 20.66
N GLY A 115 -11.38 -14.71 20.49
CA GLY A 115 -12.44 -13.68 20.44
C GLY A 115 -13.36 -13.77 19.21
N TRP A 116 -12.90 -14.33 18.10
CA TRP A 116 -13.70 -14.44 16.86
C TRP A 116 -14.60 -15.66 16.81
N CYS A 117 -14.26 -16.72 17.55
CA CYS A 117 -15.11 -17.90 17.65
C CYS A 117 -16.39 -17.60 18.46
N GLU A 118 -16.26 -16.75 19.49
CA GLU A 118 -17.35 -16.41 20.41
C GLU A 118 -18.36 -15.39 19.82
N ILE A 119 -17.92 -14.58 18.85
CA ILE A 119 -18.78 -13.63 18.13
C ILE A 119 -19.62 -14.33 17.04
N LYS A 120 -19.14 -15.45 16.48
CA LYS A 120 -19.86 -16.19 15.43
C LYS A 120 -20.85 -17.24 15.97
N SER A 121 -20.76 -17.57 17.27
CA SER A 121 -21.68 -18.49 17.95
C SER A 121 -22.80 -17.78 18.72
N ARG A 122 -22.95 -16.47 18.55
CA ARG A 122 -24.04 -15.66 19.10
C ARG A 122 -24.80 -14.99 17.96
#